data_AF-W7KZ01-F1
#
_entry.id   AF-W7KZ01-F1
#
_cell.length_a   1.000
_cell.length_b   1.000
_cell.length_c   1.000
_cell.angle_alpha   90.00
_cell.angle_beta   90.00
_cell.angle_gamma   90.00
#
_symmetry.space_group_name_H-M   'P 1'
#
loop_
_entity.id
_entity.type
_entity.pdbx_description
1 polymer ?
#
loop_
_entity_poly.entity_id
_entity_poly.type
_entity_poly.pdbx_seq_one_letter_code
_entity_poly.pdbx_strand_id
1 'polypeptide(L)'
;MKELFPPKQVLGFVFSIVLTVIALSVYFLDMSFELAMTILLITAFIQAAVQLVVFMHAGESKDKKSIYTTLYYGFFIALVTVFGTLLTLIWGYY
;
A
#
# COMPACT_ATOMS: atom_id res chain seq x y z
N MET A 1 23.64 15.94 10.94
CA MET A 1 22.50 16.41 10.14
C MET A 1 22.29 15.57 8.88
N LYS A 2 23.27 15.43 7.99
CA LYS A 2 23.15 14.65 6.74
C LYS A 2 22.97 13.13 6.93
N GLU A 3 23.37 12.58 8.08
CA GLU A 3 23.14 11.18 8.44
C GLU A 3 21.86 10.94 9.26
N LEU A 4 21.26 11.99 9.83
CA LEU A 4 20.01 11.84 10.60
C LEU A 4 18.78 11.72 9.70
N PHE A 5 18.85 12.26 8.48
CA PHE A 5 17.75 12.23 7.52
C PHE A 5 18.26 11.73 6.16
N PRO A 6 18.17 10.41 5.91
CA PRO A 6 18.56 9.84 4.64
C PRO A 6 17.70 10.47 3.52
N PRO A 7 18.31 11.08 2.48
CA PRO A 7 17.56 11.82 1.47
C PRO A 7 16.55 10.95 0.69
N LYS A 8 16.84 9.65 0.53
CA LYS A 8 15.91 8.67 -0.06
C LYS A 8 14.62 8.51 0.75
N GLN A 9 14.73 8.44 2.08
CA GLN A 9 13.57 8.27 2.98
C GLN A 9 12.74 9.54 3.08
N VAL A 10 13.38 10.71 3.12
CA VAL A 10 12.69 12.00 3.11
C VAL A 10 11.89 12.18 1.81
N LEU A 11 12.47 11.82 0.67
CA LEU A 11 11.77 11.90 -0.61
C LEU A 11 10.58 10.92 -0.67
N GLY A 12 10.75 9.70 -0.18
CA GLY A 12 9.65 8.73 -0.05
C GLY A 12 8.52 9.23 0.83
N PHE A 13 8.86 9.87 1.95
CA PHE A 13 7.88 10.45 2.87
C PHE A 13 7.09 11.60 2.24
N VAL A 14 7.76 12.53 1.55
CA VAL A 14 7.10 13.62 0.83
C VAL A 14 6.18 13.08 -0.25
N PHE A 15 6.63 12.06 -1.00
CA PHE A 15 5.81 11.41 -2.03
C PHE A 15 4.57 10.73 -1.43
N SER A 16 4.72 10.05 -0.29
CA SER A 16 3.59 9.48 0.44
C SER A 16 2.59 10.56 0.88
N ILE A 17 3.05 11.71 1.40
CA ILE A 17 2.16 12.82 1.77
C ILE A 17 1.36 13.30 0.56
N VAL A 18 2.02 13.49 -0.59
CA VAL A 18 1.36 13.95 -1.82
C VAL A 18 0.27 12.96 -2.26
N LEU A 19 0.58 11.66 -2.29
CA LEU A 19 -0.42 10.63 -2.63
C LEU A 19 -1.60 10.62 -1.66
N THR A 20 -1.36 10.79 -0.37
CA THR A 20 -2.43 10.87 0.63
C THR A 20 -3.29 12.10 0.47
N VAL A 21 -2.70 13.27 0.13
CA VAL A 21 -3.46 14.49 -0.18
C VAL A 21 -4.32 14.30 -1.44
N ILE A 22 -3.79 13.65 -2.48
CA ILE A 22 -4.57 13.31 -3.69
C ILE A 22 -5.74 12.40 -3.33
N ALA A 23 -5.52 11.35 -2.55
CA ALA A 23 -6.59 10.45 -2.12
C ALA A 23 -7.64 11.19 -1.26
N LEU A 24 -7.20 12.07 -0.37
CA LEU A 24 -8.09 12.87 0.48
C LEU A 24 -8.90 13.89 -0.34
N SER A 25 -8.36 14.39 -1.46
CA SER A 25 -9.07 15.33 -2.33
C SER A 25 -10.38 14.74 -2.88
N VAL A 26 -10.47 13.42 -3.03
CA VAL A 26 -11.69 12.72 -3.47
C VAL A 26 -12.88 12.95 -2.52
N TYR A 27 -12.63 13.20 -1.24
CA TYR A 27 -13.71 13.52 -0.28
C TYR A 27 -14.25 14.95 -0.46
N PHE A 28 -13.38 15.90 -0.83
CA PHE A 28 -13.72 17.31 -0.94
C PHE A 28 -14.21 17.71 -2.34
N LEU A 29 -13.84 16.93 -3.35
CA LEU A 29 -14.23 17.13 -4.73
C LEU A 29 -15.41 16.21 -5.01
N ASP A 30 -16.56 16.80 -5.35
CA ASP A 30 -17.83 16.11 -5.61
C ASP A 30 -17.77 15.32 -6.94
N MET A 31 -16.94 14.26 -6.94
CA MET A 31 -16.61 13.43 -8.08
C MET A 31 -17.62 12.29 -8.26
N SER A 32 -17.75 11.79 -9.48
CA SER A 32 -18.52 10.56 -9.72
C SER A 32 -17.86 9.36 -9.02
N PHE A 33 -18.68 8.38 -8.62
CA PHE A 33 -18.22 7.18 -7.91
C PHE A 33 -17.09 6.45 -8.64
N GLU A 34 -17.19 6.30 -9.97
CA GLU A 34 -16.19 5.63 -10.79
C GLU A 34 -14.84 6.35 -10.75
N LEU A 35 -14.85 7.68 -10.84
CA LEU A 35 -13.65 8.51 -10.86
C LEU A 35 -13.00 8.52 -9.48
N ALA A 36 -13.80 8.73 -8.44
CA ALA A 36 -13.38 8.65 -7.04
C ALA A 36 -12.71 7.30 -6.72
N MET A 37 -13.33 6.19 -7.10
CA MET A 37 -12.82 4.85 -6.82
C MET A 37 -11.54 4.53 -7.59
N THR A 38 -11.45 5.00 -8.83
CA THR A 38 -10.24 4.87 -9.64
C THR A 38 -9.06 5.59 -8.99
N ILE A 39 -9.26 6.83 -8.53
CA ILE A 39 -8.20 7.59 -7.83
C ILE A 39 -7.78 6.88 -6.55
N LEU A 40 -8.74 6.43 -5.72
CA LEU A 40 -8.45 5.76 -4.46
C LEU A 40 -7.68 4.45 -4.67
N LEU A 41 -8.07 3.63 -5.64
CA LEU A 41 -7.38 2.37 -5.94
C LEU A 41 -5.96 2.62 -6.45
N ILE A 42 -5.79 3.51 -7.42
CA ILE A 42 -4.47 3.81 -7.99
C ILE A 42 -3.54 4.37 -6.90
N THR A 43 -4.01 5.36 -6.13
CA THR A 43 -3.20 5.95 -5.05
C THR A 43 -2.86 4.93 -3.97
N ALA A 44 -3.77 4.01 -3.61
CA ALA A 44 -3.52 2.93 -2.66
C ALA A 44 -2.42 1.95 -3.14
N PHE A 45 -2.48 1.50 -4.40
CA PHE A 45 -1.45 0.59 -4.94
C PHE A 45 -0.08 1.26 -5.06
N ILE A 46 -0.05 2.53 -5.50
CA ILE A 46 1.21 3.28 -5.56
C ILE A 46 1.76 3.49 -4.14
N GLN A 47 0.93 3.81 -3.14
CA GLN A 47 1.36 3.92 -1.75
C GLN A 47 1.96 2.60 -1.23
N ALA A 48 1.30 1.47 -1.47
CA ALA A 48 1.82 0.17 -1.08
C ALA A 48 3.20 -0.12 -1.72
N ALA A 49 3.38 0.24 -2.99
CA ALA A 49 4.66 0.11 -3.68
C ALA A 49 5.76 1.00 -3.07
N VAL A 50 5.45 2.25 -2.73
CA VAL A 50 6.40 3.17 -2.07
C VAL A 50 6.83 2.64 -0.71
N GLN A 51 5.90 2.09 0.06
CA GLN A 51 6.21 1.45 1.35
C GLN A 51 7.17 0.28 1.20
N LEU A 52 6.93 -0.58 0.21
CA LEU A 52 7.76 -1.75 -0.07
C LEU A 52 9.17 -1.35 -0.59
N VAL A 53 9.24 -0.40 -1.52
CA VAL A 53 10.49 -0.05 -2.20
C VAL A 53 11.36 0.90 -1.37
N VAL A 54 10.75 1.95 -0.81
CA VAL A 54 11.50 3.06 -0.17
C VAL A 54 11.66 2.85 1.33
N PHE A 55 10.65 2.32 2.02
CA PHE A 55 10.69 2.18 3.47
C PHE A 55 11.23 0.82 3.91
N MET A 56 10.79 -0.27 3.28
CA MET A 56 11.25 -1.61 3.66
C MET A 56 12.68 -1.95 3.18
N HIS A 57 13.31 -1.12 2.33
CA HIS A 57 14.65 -1.37 1.74
C HIS A 57 14.82 -2.83 1.28
N ALA A 58 13.75 -3.43 0.76
CA ALA A 58 13.65 -4.87 0.58
C ALA A 58 14.72 -5.44 -0.37
N GLY A 59 15.27 -4.61 -1.27
CA GLY A 59 16.32 -4.97 -2.22
C GLY A 59 17.77 -4.75 -1.76
N GLU A 60 18.03 -3.92 -0.73
CA GLU A 60 19.39 -3.53 -0.31
C GLU A 60 19.95 -4.42 0.84
N SER A 61 19.15 -5.30 1.42
CA SER A 61 19.57 -6.19 2.51
C SER A 61 20.18 -7.52 2.00
N LYS A 62 21.15 -8.06 2.74
CA LYS A 62 21.77 -9.37 2.45
C LYS A 62 20.74 -10.51 2.45
N ASP A 63 19.67 -10.35 3.23
CA ASP A 63 18.57 -11.30 3.40
C ASP A 63 17.33 -10.99 2.57
N LYS A 64 17.49 -10.25 1.45
CA LYS A 64 16.39 -9.89 0.54
C LYS A 64 15.41 -11.03 0.26
N LYS A 65 15.92 -12.25 0.03
CA LYS A 65 15.07 -13.44 -0.23
C LYS A 65 14.12 -13.73 0.94
N SER A 66 14.61 -13.68 2.17
CA SER A 66 13.80 -13.92 3.36
C SER A 66 12.72 -12.86 3.52
N ILE A 67 13.05 -11.58 3.33
CA ILE A 67 12.10 -10.46 3.43
C ILE A 67 10.97 -10.62 2.39
N TYR A 68 11.32 -10.89 1.13
CA TYR A 68 10.32 -11.10 0.09
C TYR A 68 9.44 -12.33 0.37
N THR A 69 10.02 -13.45 0.83
CA THR A 69 9.23 -14.64 1.19
C THR A 69 8.24 -14.35 2.31
N THR A 70 8.66 -13.65 3.37
CA THR A 70 7.75 -13.27 4.47
C THR A 70 6.67 -12.30 4.00
N LEU A 71 7.01 -11.36 3.12
CA LEU A 71 6.04 -10.43 2.54
C LEU A 71 4.99 -11.15 1.69
N TYR A 72 5.40 -12.06 0.79
CA TYR A 72 4.47 -12.87 -0.01
C TYR A 72 3.59 -13.75 0.87
N TYR A 73 4.17 -14.36 1.91
CA TYR A 73 3.42 -15.16 2.86
C TYR A 73 2.37 -14.32 3.62
N GLY A 74 2.74 -13.14 4.10
CA GLY A 74 1.81 -12.20 4.76
C GLY A 74 0.71 -11.74 3.81
N PHE A 75 1.05 -11.42 2.57
CA PHE A 75 0.06 -11.04 1.55
C PHE A 75 -0.91 -12.19 1.23
N PHE A 76 -0.40 -13.42 1.11
CA PHE A 76 -1.22 -14.61 0.92
C PHE A 76 -2.21 -14.80 2.08
N ILE A 77 -1.75 -14.70 3.33
CA ILE A 77 -2.62 -14.77 4.50
C ILE A 77 -3.70 -13.69 4.42
N ALA A 78 -3.32 -12.43 4.15
CA ALA A 78 -4.28 -11.34 4.05
C ALA A 78 -5.35 -11.59 2.99
N LEU A 79 -4.97 -12.08 1.80
CA LEU A 79 -5.92 -12.42 0.75
C LEU A 79 -6.83 -13.58 1.15
N VAL A 80 -6.27 -14.68 1.68
CA VAL A 80 -7.07 -15.83 2.11
C VAL A 80 -8.04 -15.45 3.21
N THR A 81 -7.63 -14.62 4.17
CA THR A 81 -8.51 -14.12 5.22
C THR A 81 -9.61 -13.25 4.65
N VAL A 82 -9.30 -12.23 3.84
CA VAL A 82 -10.32 -11.33 3.27
C VAL A 82 -11.29 -12.09 2.38
N PHE A 83 -10.80 -12.83 1.38
CA PHE A 83 -11.65 -13.56 0.46
C PHE A 83 -12.38 -14.74 1.12
N GLY A 84 -11.73 -15.46 2.04
CA GLY A 84 -12.36 -16.54 2.79
C GLY A 84 -13.51 -16.02 3.66
N THR A 85 -13.32 -14.87 4.33
CA THR A 85 -14.39 -14.25 5.12
C THR A 85 -15.53 -13.76 4.22
N LEU A 86 -15.22 -13.12 3.08
CA LEU A 86 -16.24 -12.71 2.11
C LEU A 86 -16.99 -13.93 1.54
N LEU A 87 -16.29 -15.02 1.22
CA LEU A 87 -16.91 -16.25 0.73
C LEU A 87 -17.88 -16.83 1.76
N THR A 88 -17.47 -16.95 3.02
CA THR A 88 -18.32 -17.49 4.09
C THR A 88 -19.53 -16.61 4.38
N LEU A 89 -19.38 -15.28 4.36
CA LEU A 89 -20.51 -14.37 4.61
C LEU A 89 -21.50 -14.28 3.44
N ILE A 90 -21.02 -14.39 2.20
CA ILE A 90 -21.86 -14.28 1.00
C ILE A 90 -22.50 -15.63 0.63
N TRP A 91 -21.76 -16.74 0.75
CA TRP A 91 -22.20 -18.08 0.32
C TRP A 91 -22.42 -19.08 1.44
N GLY A 92 -21.91 -18.84 2.65
CA GLY A 92 -22.10 -19.74 3.79
C GLY A 92 -23.44 -19.59 4.51
N TYR A 93 -24.26 -18.60 4.12
CA TYR A 93 -25.58 -18.31 4.69
C TYR A 93 -26.72 -18.73 3.75
N TYR A 94 -26.64 -19.95 3.21
CA TYR A 94 -27.72 -20.62 2.47
C TYR A 94 -27.98 -22.02 3.02
#